data_AF-A0AA37EKW2-F1
#
_entry.id   AF-A0AA37EKW2-F1
#
_cell.length_a   1.000
_cell.length_b   1.000
_cell.length_c   1.000
_cell.angle_alpha   90.00
_cell.angle_beta   90.00
_cell.angle_gamma   90.00
#
_symmetry.space_group_name_H-M   'P 1'
#
loop_
_entity.id
_entity.type
_entity.pdbx_description
1 polymer ?
#
loop_
_entity_poly.entity_id
_entity_poly.type
_entity_poly.pdbx_seq_one_letter_code
_entity_poly.pdbx_strand_id
1 'polypeptide(L)'
;MAGRRKLEKLADFKRALKQKYGLGEGANYTPWIRVQDVKSHGHSGKIDGIKSGRTHHTLSEQETCFFYLAEFSDSVTDIREQFPLLPLTLSLKISQLLDIEHPKHPITKDPIIMTTDFLLTCSDGKRIWYEAVTVKPSEKLSDKRTAEKLDIERVWWELLGVPFHVFCLSELNQIKSKNIQWITDPKRKNYSSPSNKVREKPSVC
;
A
#
# COMPACT_ATOMS: atom_id res chain seq x y z
N MET A 1 3.32 18.51 -14.75
CA MET A 1 3.16 17.80 -13.46
C MET A 1 1.79 18.09 -12.89
N ALA A 2 0.97 17.07 -12.61
CA ALA A 2 -0.35 17.28 -12.02
C ALA A 2 -0.20 17.71 -10.54
N GLY A 3 -0.73 18.88 -10.20
CA GLY A 3 -0.68 19.43 -8.84
C GLY A 3 -1.37 18.55 -7.80
N ARG A 4 -1.19 18.91 -6.53
CA ARG A 4 -1.80 18.22 -5.39
C ARG A 4 -3.32 18.12 -5.56
N ARG A 5 -3.87 16.90 -5.45
CA ARG A 5 -5.32 16.72 -5.50
C ARG A 5 -5.94 17.12 -4.17
N LYS A 6 -7.10 17.76 -4.24
CA LYS A 6 -8.00 17.93 -3.09
C LYS A 6 -8.89 16.69 -3.02
N LEU A 7 -8.92 16.05 -1.86
CA LEU A 7 -9.78 14.92 -1.51
C LEU A 7 -10.57 15.32 -0.26
N GLU A 8 -11.34 16.41 -0.35
CA GLU A 8 -11.93 17.05 0.83
C GLU A 8 -13.44 16.83 0.91
N LYS A 9 -14.11 16.70 -0.25
CA LYS A 9 -15.56 16.61 -0.36
C LYS A 9 -16.00 15.55 -1.37
N LEU A 10 -17.29 15.19 -1.34
CA LEU A 10 -17.87 14.20 -2.25
C LEU A 10 -17.61 14.47 -3.74
N ALA A 11 -17.64 15.74 -4.17
CA ALA A 11 -17.34 16.11 -5.56
C ALA A 11 -15.90 15.76 -5.96
N ASP A 12 -14.95 15.88 -5.03
CA ASP A 12 -13.57 15.49 -5.26
C ASP A 12 -13.43 13.97 -5.39
N PHE A 13 -14.13 13.20 -4.54
CA PHE A 13 -14.12 11.74 -4.60
C PHE A 13 -14.70 11.24 -5.93
N LYS A 14 -15.80 11.83 -6.40
CA LYS A 14 -16.38 11.54 -7.72
C LYS A 14 -15.40 11.86 -8.86
N ARG A 15 -14.69 12.98 -8.78
CA ARG A 15 -13.66 13.35 -9.76
C ARG A 15 -12.49 12.36 -9.75
N ALA A 16 -12.03 11.93 -8.57
CA ALA A 16 -10.98 10.93 -8.44
C ALA A 16 -11.39 9.58 -9.03
N LEU A 17 -12.60 9.10 -8.76
CA LEU A 17 -13.13 7.87 -9.37
C LEU A 17 -13.25 7.97 -10.90
N LYS A 18 -13.70 9.11 -11.42
CA LYS A 18 -13.73 9.35 -12.87
C LYS A 18 -12.34 9.28 -13.50
N GLN A 19 -11.30 9.65 -12.75
CA GLN A 19 -9.90 9.56 -13.13
C GLN A 19 -9.26 8.20 -12.78
N LYS A 20 -10.06 7.17 -12.45
CA LYS A 20 -9.64 5.79 -12.18
C LYS A 20 -8.77 5.58 -10.92
N TYR A 21 -8.74 6.55 -10.00
CA TYR A 21 -8.10 6.33 -8.69
C TYR A 21 -8.88 5.31 -7.86
N GLY A 22 -8.18 4.38 -7.24
CA GLY A 22 -8.75 3.25 -6.52
C GLY A 22 -9.26 2.11 -7.40
N LEU A 23 -9.12 2.22 -8.72
CA LEU A 23 -9.65 1.26 -9.69
C LEU A 23 -8.50 0.60 -10.47
N GLY A 24 -8.77 -0.59 -11.01
CA GLY A 24 -7.81 -1.37 -11.78
C GLY A 24 -7.07 -2.42 -10.95
N GLU A 25 -6.18 -3.15 -11.62
CA GLU A 25 -5.36 -4.24 -11.07
C GLU A 25 -4.00 -4.24 -11.77
N GLY A 26 -2.97 -4.77 -11.09
CA GLY A 26 -1.61 -4.84 -11.62
C GLY A 26 -1.11 -3.47 -12.10
N ALA A 27 -0.59 -3.42 -13.33
CA ALA A 27 -0.09 -2.21 -13.97
C ALA A 27 -1.14 -1.10 -14.13
N ASN A 28 -2.43 -1.45 -14.15
CA ASN A 28 -3.54 -0.51 -14.38
C ASN A 28 -4.12 0.06 -13.08
N TYR A 29 -3.67 -0.40 -11.91
CA TYR A 29 -4.14 0.14 -10.64
C TYR A 29 -3.51 1.50 -10.35
N THR A 30 -4.35 2.45 -9.90
CA THR A 30 -3.89 3.75 -9.39
C THR A 30 -4.31 3.92 -7.93
N PRO A 31 -3.39 4.15 -6.97
CA PRO A 31 -3.71 4.21 -5.53
C PRO A 31 -4.59 5.41 -5.19
N TRP A 32 -5.47 5.29 -4.18
CA TRP A 32 -6.37 6.39 -3.80
C TRP A 32 -5.62 7.61 -3.31
N ILE A 33 -4.56 7.41 -2.54
CA ILE A 33 -3.66 8.44 -2.01
C ILE A 33 -2.28 8.21 -2.59
N ARG A 34 -1.64 9.28 -3.07
CA ARG A 34 -0.25 9.23 -3.55
C ARG A 34 0.64 10.07 -2.65
N VAL A 35 1.94 9.83 -2.76
CA VAL A 35 3.00 10.64 -2.12
C VAL A 35 2.80 12.15 -2.31
N GLN A 36 2.36 12.59 -3.50
CA GLN A 36 2.13 14.01 -3.81
C GLN A 36 0.84 14.60 -3.23
N ASP A 37 -0.08 13.77 -2.71
CA ASP A 37 -1.36 14.21 -2.16
C ASP A 37 -1.24 14.53 -0.65
N VAL A 38 -0.20 14.02 0.02
CA VAL A 38 0.09 14.23 1.45
C VAL A 38 1.18 15.28 1.67
N LYS A 39 1.16 15.97 2.83
CA LYS A 39 2.29 16.82 3.24
C LYS A 39 3.44 15.90 3.65
N SER A 40 4.64 16.11 3.11
CA SER A 40 5.82 15.32 3.44
C SER A 40 6.18 15.46 4.92
N HIS A 41 6.01 14.41 5.71
CA HIS A 41 6.46 14.36 7.11
C HIS A 41 7.67 13.41 7.30
N GLY A 42 8.32 13.01 6.21
CA GLY A 42 9.42 12.03 6.22
C GLY A 42 9.02 10.67 5.62
N HIS A 43 10.02 9.99 5.03
CA HIS A 43 10.02 8.61 4.52
C HIS A 43 8.87 8.13 3.61
N SER A 44 8.25 9.02 2.82
CA SER A 44 7.40 8.58 1.70
C SER A 44 8.27 8.11 0.52
N GLY A 45 7.88 7.02 -0.15
CA GLY A 45 8.65 6.40 -1.23
C GLY A 45 7.86 6.20 -2.52
N LYS A 46 8.56 6.22 -3.65
CA LYS A 46 8.10 5.69 -4.93
C LYS A 46 8.95 4.48 -5.28
N ILE A 47 8.31 3.34 -5.51
CA ILE A 47 9.01 2.07 -5.71
C ILE A 47 8.49 1.42 -6.98
N ASP A 48 9.36 1.13 -7.94
CA ASP A 48 8.96 0.45 -9.17
C ASP A 48 8.72 -1.02 -8.90
N GLY A 49 7.47 -1.46 -8.97
CA GLY A 49 7.04 -2.82 -8.70
C GLY A 49 7.50 -3.79 -9.78
N ILE A 50 8.21 -4.84 -9.35
CA ILE A 50 8.67 -5.93 -10.21
C ILE A 50 7.49 -6.79 -10.66
N LYS A 51 6.53 -7.06 -9.76
CA LYS A 51 5.38 -7.93 -10.06
C LYS A 51 4.27 -7.21 -10.80
N SER A 52 3.98 -5.98 -10.37
CA SER A 52 2.88 -5.18 -10.93
C SER A 52 3.27 -4.43 -12.20
N GLY A 53 4.57 -4.19 -12.43
CA GLY A 53 5.07 -3.40 -13.56
C GLY A 53 4.73 -1.90 -13.47
N ARG A 54 4.39 -1.39 -12.27
CA ARG A 54 4.08 0.04 -12.04
C ARG A 54 4.80 0.62 -10.84
N THR A 55 4.88 1.93 -10.76
CA THR A 55 5.37 2.64 -9.57
C THR A 55 4.31 2.60 -8.45
N HIS A 56 4.69 2.07 -7.30
CA HIS A 56 3.92 2.08 -6.06
C HIS A 56 4.22 3.33 -5.22
N HIS A 57 3.23 3.73 -4.41
CA HIS A 57 3.32 4.90 -3.53
C HIS A 57 3.22 4.50 -2.05
N THR A 58 4.32 4.54 -1.32
CA THR A 58 4.34 4.33 0.13
C THR A 58 4.42 5.67 0.86
N LEU A 59 3.68 5.81 1.95
CA LEU A 59 3.54 7.05 2.72
C LEU A 59 4.40 7.05 4.00
N SER A 60 5.08 5.94 4.29
CA SER A 60 5.97 5.76 5.44
C SER A 60 7.08 4.73 5.19
N GLU A 61 8.09 4.73 6.06
CA GLU A 61 9.14 3.69 6.05
C GLU A 61 8.57 2.31 6.38
N GLN A 62 7.60 2.23 7.30
CA GLN A 62 6.95 0.97 7.66
C GLN A 62 6.22 0.36 6.46
N GLU A 63 5.50 1.19 5.69
CA GLU A 63 4.84 0.76 4.44
C GLU A 63 5.85 0.32 3.38
N THR A 64 6.97 1.03 3.27
CA THR A 64 8.07 0.64 2.38
C THR A 64 8.65 -0.71 2.76
N CYS A 65 8.84 -0.95 4.07
CA CYS A 65 9.30 -2.22 4.59
C CYS A 65 8.33 -3.35 4.23
N PHE A 66 7.04 -3.16 4.53
CA PHE A 66 6.01 -4.14 4.21
C PHE A 66 5.91 -4.41 2.70
N PHE A 67 5.97 -3.37 1.86
CA PHE A 67 5.92 -3.51 0.41
C PHE A 67 6.98 -4.50 -0.11
N TYR A 68 8.24 -4.35 0.31
CA TYR A 68 9.31 -5.26 -0.12
C TYR A 68 9.08 -6.70 0.34
N LEU A 69 8.59 -6.90 1.57
CA LEU A 69 8.27 -8.24 2.09
C LEU A 69 7.12 -8.88 1.31
N ALA A 70 6.03 -8.13 1.09
CA ALA A 70 4.86 -8.61 0.37
C ALA A 70 5.20 -8.93 -1.09
N GLU A 71 5.92 -8.04 -1.78
CA GLU A 71 6.29 -8.27 -3.17
C GLU A 71 7.25 -9.46 -3.33
N PHE A 72 8.10 -9.73 -2.34
CA PHE A 72 9.01 -10.87 -2.39
C PHE A 72 8.31 -12.22 -2.12
N SER A 73 7.14 -12.23 -1.49
CA SER A 73 6.39 -13.47 -1.22
C SER A 73 5.87 -14.11 -2.50
N ASP A 74 6.21 -15.37 -2.79
CA ASP A 74 5.79 -16.07 -4.01
C ASP A 74 4.26 -16.14 -4.19
N SER A 75 3.51 -16.19 -3.09
CA SER A 75 2.05 -16.20 -3.12
C SER A 75 1.44 -14.90 -3.62
N VAL A 76 2.11 -13.75 -3.44
CA VAL A 76 1.56 -12.44 -3.79
C VAL A 76 1.74 -12.19 -5.28
N THR A 77 0.65 -11.92 -6.00
CA THR A 77 0.64 -11.70 -7.45
C THR A 77 0.35 -10.25 -7.83
N ASP A 78 -0.44 -9.53 -7.02
CA ASP A 78 -0.68 -8.10 -7.18
C ASP A 78 -0.73 -7.42 -5.81
N ILE A 79 -0.36 -6.14 -5.80
CA ILE A 79 -0.36 -5.28 -4.61
C ILE A 79 -1.09 -4.01 -4.99
N ARG A 80 -2.15 -3.67 -4.25
CA ARG A 80 -2.90 -2.43 -4.43
C ARG A 80 -2.80 -1.59 -3.16
N GLU A 81 -1.85 -0.67 -3.12
CA GLU A 81 -1.62 0.20 -1.98
C GLU A 81 -2.63 1.34 -1.89
N GLN A 82 -2.91 1.81 -0.67
CA GLN A 82 -3.83 2.90 -0.39
C GLN A 82 -5.21 2.62 -1.02
N PHE A 83 -5.73 1.41 -0.77
CA PHE A 83 -6.96 0.91 -1.37
C PHE A 83 -8.19 1.55 -0.72
N PRO A 84 -9.06 2.25 -1.49
CA PRO A 84 -10.16 2.99 -0.91
C PRO A 84 -11.33 2.08 -0.52
N LEU A 85 -11.88 2.31 0.68
CA LEU A 85 -13.06 1.64 1.18
C LEU A 85 -14.31 2.36 0.64
N LEU A 86 -14.86 1.81 -0.45
CA LEU A 86 -16.00 2.37 -1.17
C LEU A 86 -17.15 1.37 -1.29
N PRO A 87 -18.41 1.80 -1.11
CA PRO A 87 -18.86 3.20 -0.96
C PRO A 87 -18.72 3.76 0.47
N LEU A 88 -18.53 5.08 0.61
CA LEU A 88 -18.48 5.80 1.90
C LEU A 88 -19.69 5.52 2.81
N THR A 89 -20.85 5.26 2.21
CA THR A 89 -22.07 4.93 2.95
C THR A 89 -21.94 3.66 3.77
N LEU A 90 -21.12 2.69 3.34
CA LEU A 90 -20.91 1.45 4.09
C LEU A 90 -20.01 1.69 5.31
N SER A 91 -18.93 2.46 5.17
CA SER A 91 -18.03 2.76 6.31
C SER A 91 -18.74 3.65 7.33
N LEU A 92 -19.60 4.56 6.88
CA LEU A 92 -20.49 5.33 7.75
C LEU A 92 -21.45 4.42 8.54
N LYS A 93 -22.11 3.47 7.87
CA LYS A 93 -22.99 2.50 8.56
C LYS A 93 -22.23 1.65 9.58
N ILE A 94 -21.04 1.17 9.22
CA ILE A 94 -20.18 0.41 10.15
C ILE A 94 -19.83 1.26 11.37
N SER A 95 -19.40 2.50 11.16
CA SER A 95 -19.07 3.42 12.26
C SER A 95 -20.26 3.68 13.20
N GLN A 96 -21.48 3.81 12.66
CA GLN A 96 -22.70 3.94 13.46
C GLN A 96 -23.04 2.68 14.26
N LEU A 97 -22.89 1.49 13.65
CA LEU A 97 -23.16 0.21 14.32
C LEU A 97 -22.18 -0.07 15.45
N LEU A 98 -20.93 0.38 15.30
CA LEU A 98 -19.88 0.23 16.31
C LEU A 98 -19.89 1.34 17.38
N ASP A 99 -20.74 2.36 17.24
CA ASP A 99 -20.73 3.57 18.06
C ASP A 99 -19.35 4.27 18.06
N ILE A 100 -18.72 4.35 16.89
CA ILE A 100 -17.40 4.96 16.67
C ILE A 100 -17.54 6.19 15.78
N GLU A 101 -16.86 7.29 16.14
CA GLU A 101 -16.87 8.47 15.28
C GLU A 101 -16.13 8.19 13.96
N HIS A 102 -16.83 8.29 12.83
CA HIS A 102 -16.23 8.14 11.51
C HIS A 102 -15.10 9.16 11.27
N PRO A 103 -13.98 8.77 10.63
CA PRO A 103 -12.94 9.71 10.21
C PRO A 103 -13.47 10.86 9.34
N LYS A 104 -13.01 12.08 9.65
CA LYS A 104 -13.41 13.31 8.98
C LYS A 104 -12.18 14.09 8.52
N HIS A 105 -12.35 14.88 7.47
CA HIS A 105 -11.31 15.77 6.98
C HIS A 105 -11.03 16.87 8.03
N PRO A 106 -9.77 17.19 8.35
CA PRO A 106 -9.43 18.05 9.50
C PRO A 106 -9.98 19.48 9.38
N ILE A 107 -10.11 20.00 8.16
CA ILE A 107 -10.57 21.37 7.89
C ILE A 107 -12.08 21.42 7.65
N THR A 108 -12.58 20.63 6.70
CA THR A 108 -14.00 20.69 6.27
C THR A 108 -14.92 19.95 7.22
N LYS A 109 -14.39 19.05 8.06
CA LYS A 109 -15.15 18.16 8.96
C LYS A 109 -16.09 17.18 8.25
N ASP A 110 -16.04 17.13 6.92
CA ASP A 110 -16.78 16.16 6.11
C ASP A 110 -16.16 14.74 6.27
N PRO A 111 -16.97 13.67 6.28
CA PRO A 111 -16.47 12.30 6.27
C PRO A 111 -15.57 12.01 5.07
N ILE A 112 -14.46 11.31 5.29
CA ILE A 112 -13.48 10.97 4.24
C ILE A 112 -13.59 9.52 3.78
N ILE A 113 -13.18 9.23 2.55
CA ILE A 113 -12.95 7.84 2.14
C ILE A 113 -11.77 7.30 2.95
N MET A 114 -12.03 6.26 3.75
CA MET A 114 -10.98 5.50 4.43
C MET A 114 -10.20 4.67 3.42
N THR A 115 -8.95 4.37 3.72
CA THR A 115 -8.08 3.55 2.88
C THR A 115 -7.41 2.49 3.73
N THR A 116 -7.31 1.27 3.19
CA THR A 116 -6.43 0.24 3.72
C THR A 116 -5.08 0.33 3.03
N ASP A 117 -4.00 0.21 3.80
CA ASP A 117 -2.64 0.48 3.30
C ASP A 117 -2.26 -0.45 2.14
N PHE A 118 -2.63 -1.73 2.19
CA PHE A 118 -2.40 -2.71 1.13
C PHE A 118 -3.55 -3.70 0.99
N LEU A 119 -4.06 -3.86 -0.23
CA LEU A 119 -4.85 -5.02 -0.62
C LEU A 119 -3.99 -5.93 -1.49
N LEU A 120 -3.70 -7.13 -1.00
CA LEU A 120 -2.92 -8.14 -1.70
C LEU A 120 -3.85 -9.06 -2.49
N THR A 121 -3.45 -9.39 -3.71
CA THR A 121 -4.01 -10.52 -4.47
C THR A 121 -3.01 -11.67 -4.39
N CYS A 122 -3.44 -12.79 -3.81
CA CYS A 122 -2.61 -13.95 -3.55
C CYS A 122 -3.05 -15.16 -4.39
N SER A 123 -2.11 -16.04 -4.72
CA SER A 123 -2.36 -17.27 -5.48
C SER A 123 -1.38 -18.38 -5.11
N ASP A 124 -1.84 -19.63 -5.12
CA ASP A 124 -1.03 -20.85 -5.01
C ASP A 124 -0.94 -21.58 -6.37
N GLY A 125 -1.36 -20.92 -7.45
CA GLY A 125 -1.50 -21.49 -8.79
C GLY A 125 -2.81 -22.25 -9.04
N LYS A 126 -3.60 -22.52 -7.99
CA LYS A 126 -4.91 -23.18 -8.09
C LYS A 126 -6.05 -22.28 -7.64
N ARG A 127 -5.85 -21.50 -6.58
CA ARG A 127 -6.82 -20.62 -5.95
C ARG A 127 -6.29 -19.22 -5.90
N ILE A 128 -7.18 -18.24 -6.06
CA ILE A 128 -6.90 -16.83 -5.86
C ILE A 128 -7.67 -16.38 -4.62
N TRP A 129 -7.00 -15.64 -3.74
CA TRP A 129 -7.63 -15.03 -2.57
C TRP A 129 -7.07 -13.62 -2.35
N TYR A 130 -7.69 -12.89 -1.43
CA TYR A 130 -7.29 -11.54 -1.07
C TYR A 130 -6.93 -11.46 0.39
N GLU A 131 -5.98 -10.58 0.72
CA GLU A 131 -5.62 -10.24 2.09
C GLU A 131 -5.52 -8.72 2.21
N ALA A 132 -6.22 -8.16 3.20
CA ALA A 132 -6.19 -6.74 3.51
C ALA A 132 -5.20 -6.50 4.65
N VAL A 133 -4.25 -5.59 4.45
CA VAL A 133 -3.21 -5.30 5.43
C VAL A 133 -3.12 -3.81 5.69
N THR A 134 -3.21 -3.42 6.96
CA THR A 134 -2.83 -2.08 7.41
C THR A 134 -1.51 -2.12 8.16
N VAL A 135 -0.70 -1.09 7.95
CA VAL A 135 0.60 -0.93 8.57
C VAL A 135 0.48 0.11 9.68
N LYS A 136 0.91 -0.25 10.90
CA LYS A 136 0.89 0.64 12.06
C LYS A 136 2.14 0.43 12.92
N PRO A 137 2.70 1.49 13.52
CA PRO A 137 3.67 1.34 14.60
C PRO A 137 3.01 0.65 15.79
N SER A 138 3.73 -0.28 16.44
CA SER A 138 3.23 -1.04 17.58
C SER A 138 2.77 -0.11 18.72
N GLU A 139 3.45 1.02 18.90
CA GLU A 139 3.17 2.00 19.93
C GLU A 139 1.84 2.74 19.71
N LYS A 140 1.36 2.79 18.45
CA LYS A 140 0.07 3.41 18.12
C LYS A 140 -1.12 2.48 18.29
N LEU A 141 -0.90 1.18 18.50
CA LEU A 141 -2.00 0.24 18.66
C LEU A 141 -2.74 0.38 19.98
N SER A 142 -2.11 0.95 21.00
CA SER A 142 -2.75 1.26 22.28
C SER A 142 -3.56 2.57 22.27
N ASP A 143 -3.42 3.39 21.22
CA ASP A 143 -4.21 4.61 21.06
C ASP A 143 -5.67 4.26 20.71
N LYS A 144 -6.61 4.67 21.57
CA LYS A 144 -8.04 4.42 21.41
C LYS A 144 -8.52 4.84 20.02
N ARG A 145 -8.11 6.03 19.56
CA ARG A 145 -8.57 6.57 18.28
C ARG A 145 -8.02 5.78 17.09
N THR A 146 -6.85 5.19 17.22
CA THR A 146 -6.26 4.30 16.23
C THR A 146 -7.01 2.96 16.20
N ALA A 147 -7.26 2.35 17.36
CA ALA A 147 -8.04 1.12 17.49
C ALA A 147 -9.46 1.27 16.90
N GLU A 148 -10.14 2.37 17.19
CA GLU A 148 -11.45 2.70 16.64
C GLU A 148 -11.49 2.69 15.10
N LYS A 149 -10.47 3.30 14.47
CA LYS A 149 -10.37 3.33 13.00
C LYS A 149 -10.08 1.95 12.43
N LEU A 150 -9.19 1.21 13.09
CA LEU A 150 -8.86 -0.16 12.71
C LEU A 150 -10.09 -1.08 12.77
N ASP A 151 -10.98 -0.90 13.76
CA ASP A 151 -12.20 -1.69 13.86
C ASP A 151 -13.19 -1.42 12.70
N ILE A 152 -13.29 -0.18 12.22
CA ILE A 152 -14.09 0.12 11.03
C ILE A 152 -13.52 -0.59 9.80
N GLU A 153 -12.20 -0.57 9.61
CA GLU A 153 -11.54 -1.28 8.50
C GLU A 153 -11.69 -2.81 8.63
N ARG A 154 -11.52 -3.35 9.84
CA ARG A 154 -11.66 -4.78 10.12
C ARG A 154 -13.05 -5.27 9.75
N VAL A 155 -14.10 -4.63 10.27
CA VAL A 155 -15.50 -5.00 9.98
C VAL A 155 -15.81 -4.84 8.50
N TRP A 156 -15.25 -3.82 7.83
CA TRP A 156 -15.40 -3.65 6.38
C TRP A 156 -14.94 -4.90 5.61
N TRP A 157 -13.74 -5.39 5.91
CA TRP A 157 -13.16 -6.54 5.20
C TRP A 157 -13.79 -7.87 5.62
N GLU A 158 -14.14 -8.03 6.89
CA GLU A 158 -14.87 -9.21 7.38
C GLU A 158 -16.22 -9.39 6.69
N LEU A 159 -16.96 -8.29 6.44
CA LEU A 159 -18.22 -8.33 5.68
C LEU A 159 -18.04 -8.80 4.23
N LEU A 160 -16.84 -8.67 3.68
CA LEU A 160 -16.48 -9.15 2.34
C LEU A 160 -15.84 -10.55 2.37
N GLY A 161 -15.68 -11.15 3.54
CA GLY A 161 -15.00 -12.43 3.72
C GLY A 161 -13.48 -12.37 3.44
N VAL A 162 -12.88 -11.17 3.49
CA VAL A 162 -11.45 -10.96 3.26
C VAL A 162 -10.72 -10.86 4.61
N PRO A 163 -9.69 -11.68 4.87
CA PRO A 163 -8.86 -11.55 6.05
C PRO A 163 -8.24 -10.15 6.19
N PHE A 164 -8.33 -9.60 7.39
CA PHE A 164 -7.75 -8.30 7.75
C PHE A 164 -6.58 -8.49 8.73
N HIS A 165 -5.43 -7.91 8.39
CA HIS A 165 -4.20 -8.03 9.15
C HIS A 165 -3.64 -6.65 9.52
N VAL A 166 -3.07 -6.58 10.72
CA VAL A 166 -2.29 -5.42 11.16
C VAL A 166 -0.82 -5.80 11.16
N PHE A 167 -0.03 -5.17 10.30
CA PHE A 167 1.41 -5.35 10.25
C PHE A 167 2.10 -4.32 11.14
N CYS A 168 2.95 -4.83 12.04
CA CYS A 168 3.83 -4.03 12.89
C CYS A 168 5.28 -4.22 12.48
N LEU A 169 6.04 -3.13 12.52
CA LEU A 169 7.46 -3.17 12.19
C LEU A 169 8.25 -3.87 13.31
N SER A 170 9.04 -4.88 12.95
CA SER A 170 10.02 -5.51 13.83
C SER A 170 11.42 -5.37 13.24
N GLU A 171 12.45 -5.47 14.07
CA GLU A 171 13.85 -5.42 13.62
C GLU A 171 14.14 -6.50 12.57
N LEU A 172 13.64 -7.71 12.78
CA LEU A 172 13.78 -8.81 11.84
C LEU A 172 13.17 -8.49 10.47
N ASN A 173 11.97 -7.94 10.44
CA ASN A 173 11.28 -7.58 9.20
C ASN A 173 11.99 -6.41 8.50
N GLN A 174 12.54 -5.45 9.25
CA GLN A 174 13.36 -4.37 8.69
C GLN A 174 14.61 -4.91 8.00
N ILE A 175 15.35 -5.83 8.64
CA ILE A 175 16.56 -6.42 8.05
C ILE A 175 16.21 -7.18 6.77
N LYS A 176 15.18 -8.04 6.82
CA LYS A 176 14.69 -8.78 5.64
C LYS A 176 14.32 -7.83 4.51
N SER A 177 13.54 -6.80 4.80
CA SER A 177 13.14 -5.80 3.81
C SER A 177 14.34 -5.08 3.18
N LYS A 178 15.32 -4.65 3.99
CA LYS A 178 16.53 -3.97 3.48
C LYS A 178 17.35 -4.90 2.57
N ASN A 179 17.48 -6.17 2.93
CA ASN A 179 18.15 -7.17 2.10
C ASN A 179 17.41 -7.40 0.77
N ILE A 180 16.08 -7.49 0.81
CA ILE A 180 15.24 -7.62 -0.39
C ILE A 180 15.35 -6.37 -1.26
N GLN A 181 15.31 -5.18 -0.66
CA GLN A 181 15.50 -3.93 -1.37
C GLN A 181 16.84 -3.93 -2.09
N TRP A 182 17.92 -4.29 -1.40
CA TRP A 182 19.26 -4.34 -1.98
C TRP A 182 19.38 -5.35 -3.12
N ILE A 183 18.92 -6.60 -2.95
CA ILE A 183 19.05 -7.63 -3.99
C ILE A 183 18.17 -7.37 -5.21
N THR A 184 17.04 -6.67 -5.03
CA THR A 184 16.13 -6.33 -6.13
C THR A 184 16.45 -5.00 -6.81
N ASP A 185 17.32 -4.17 -6.22
CA ASP A 185 17.67 -2.83 -6.73
C ASP A 185 18.14 -2.85 -8.19
N PRO A 186 19.01 -3.78 -8.65
CA PRO A 186 19.46 -3.77 -10.03
C PRO A 186 18.37 -4.02 -11.06
N LYS A 187 17.40 -4.87 -10.72
CA LYS A 187 16.24 -5.15 -11.57
C LYS A 187 15.30 -3.95 -11.67
N ARG A 188 15.18 -3.16 -10.60
CA ARG A 188 14.31 -1.96 -10.57
C ARG A 188 14.94 -0.77 -11.29
N LYS A 189 16.24 -0.58 -11.12
CA LYS A 189 16.97 0.55 -11.73
C LYS A 189 17.44 0.30 -13.16
N ASN A 190 17.13 -0.87 -13.74
CA ASN A 190 17.60 -1.28 -15.06
C ASN A 190 19.11 -1.07 -15.24
N TYR A 191 19.92 -1.43 -14.23
CA TYR A 191 21.37 -1.37 -14.39
C TYR A 191 21.77 -2.30 -15.53
N SER A 192 22.45 -1.75 -16.54
CA SER A 192 23.07 -2.53 -17.60
C SER A 192 24.02 -3.54 -16.94
N SER A 193 23.78 -4.84 -17.15
CA SER A 193 24.74 -5.84 -16.69
C SER A 193 26.08 -5.55 -17.36
N PRO A 194 27.18 -5.37 -16.62
CA PRO A 194 28.49 -5.26 -17.24
C PRO A 194 28.72 -6.53 -18.07
N SER A 195 29.26 -6.38 -19.29
CA SER A 195 29.56 -7.54 -20.11
C SER A 195 30.48 -8.45 -19.31
N ASN A 196 30.08 -9.70 -19.08
CA ASN A 196 30.94 -10.74 -18.53
C ASN A 196 32.02 -11.12 -19.56
N LYS A 197 32.89 -10.17 -19.92
CA LYS A 197 34.20 -10.50 -20.47
C LYS A 197 35.02 -10.96 -19.27
N VAL A 198 34.91 -12.25 -18.98
CA VAL A 198 35.89 -12.96 -18.16
C VAL A 198 37.26 -12.52 -18.70
N ARG A 199 38.10 -11.98 -17.83
CA ARG A 199 39.50 -11.71 -18.17
C ARG A 199 40.12 -13.06 -18.51
N GLU A 200 40.12 -13.43 -19.78
CA GLU A 200 41.00 -14.46 -20.30
C GLU A 200 42.40 -14.00 -19.93
N LYS A 201 43.02 -14.68 -18.95
CA LYS A 201 44.44 -14.48 -18.68
C LYS A 201 45.16 -14.82 -19.99
N PRO A 202 46.03 -13.96 -20.53
CA PRO A 202 46.88 -14.38 -21.62
C PRO A 202 47.72 -15.55 -21.11
N SER A 203 47.58 -16.69 -21.78
CA SER A 203 48.50 -17.82 -21.66
C SER A 203 49.87 -17.33 -22.11
N VAL A 204 50.74 -17.06 -21.14
CA VAL A 204 52.15 -16.76 -21.39
C VAL A 204 52.83 -18.10 -21.65
N CYS A 205 53.22 -18.32 -22.91
CA CYS A 205 54.20 -19.33 -23.31
C CYS A 205 55.62 -18.81 -23.05
#